data_AF-A0A1A8HHR4-F1
#
_entry.id   AF-A0A1A8HHR4-F1
#
_cell.length_a   1.000
_cell.length_b   1.000
_cell.length_c   1.000
_cell.angle_alpha   90.00
_cell.angle_beta   90.00
_cell.angle_gamma   90.00
#
_symmetry.space_group_name_H-M   'P 1'
#
loop_
_entity.id
_entity.type
_entity.pdbx_description
1 polymer ?
#
loop_
_entity_poly.entity_id
_entity_poly.type
_entity_poly.pdbx_seq_one_letter_code
_entity_poly.pdbx_strand_id
1 'polypeptide(L)' 'SEARFKCRNGRCVDRSFLCNGQDNCKDNSDEELCLTTAEAPGQDFVTLDYHLRYYPSITYAVIGSAVIFILVV' A
#
# COMPACT_ATOMS: atom_id res chain seq x y z
N SER A 1 21.65 -10.56 -9.79
CA SER A 1 20.96 -9.26 -9.88
C SER A 1 21.04 -8.59 -8.52
N GLU A 2 22.03 -7.73 -8.29
CA GLU A 2 22.22 -7.07 -6.99
C GLU A 2 21.56 -5.69 -7.01
N ALA A 3 20.30 -5.65 -6.63
CA ALA A 3 19.59 -4.40 -6.42
C ALA A 3 20.05 -3.87 -5.05
N ARG A 4 21.22 -3.23 -4.98
CA ARG A 4 21.77 -2.63 -3.74
C ARG A 4 21.51 -1.12 -3.71
N PHE A 5 21.23 -0.60 -2.52
CA PHE A 5 21.04 0.83 -2.26
C PHE A 5 22.24 1.41 -1.53
N LYS A 6 22.67 2.60 -1.92
CA LYS A 6 23.78 3.32 -1.29
C LYS A 6 23.24 4.38 -0.33
N CYS A 7 23.54 4.18 0.94
CA CYS A 7 23.30 5.08 2.05
C CYS A 7 23.99 6.44 1.92
N ARG A 8 23.51 7.44 2.68
CA ARG A 8 24.12 8.77 2.74
C ARG A 8 25.49 8.74 3.40
N ASN A 9 25.70 7.86 4.38
CA ASN A 9 27.02 7.60 4.97
C ASN A 9 27.97 6.81 4.02
N GLY A 10 27.49 6.41 2.83
CA GLY A 10 28.28 5.69 1.84
C GLY A 10 28.29 4.17 2.00
N ARG A 11 27.59 3.64 3.00
CA ARG A 11 27.30 2.20 3.14
C ARG A 11 26.39 1.69 2.02
N CYS A 12 26.42 0.39 1.77
CA CYS A 12 25.54 -0.26 0.81
C CYS A 12 24.69 -1.32 1.51
N VAL A 13 23.38 -1.16 1.47
CA VAL A 13 22.39 -2.12 1.96
C VAL A 13 21.65 -2.76 0.79
N ASP A 14 21.01 -3.90 1.02
CA ASP A 14 20.14 -4.50 0.02
C ASP A 14 18.86 -3.65 -0.15
N ARG A 15 18.28 -3.61 -1.35
CA ARG A 15 17.03 -2.86 -1.58
C ARG A 15 15.84 -3.46 -0.85
N SER A 16 15.89 -4.73 -0.46
CA SER A 16 14.89 -5.34 0.43
C SER A 16 14.92 -4.76 1.86
N PHE A 17 15.97 -4.03 2.23
CA PHE A 17 16.08 -3.35 3.53
C PHE A 17 15.67 -1.88 3.48
N LEU A 18 15.19 -1.38 2.35
CA LEU A 18 14.58 -0.05 2.28
C LEU A 18 13.18 -0.10 2.88
N CYS A 19 12.79 0.92 3.64
CA CYS A 19 11.43 1.07 4.17
C CYS A 19 10.95 -0.11 5.03
N ASN A 20 11.84 -0.83 5.70
CA ASN A 20 11.45 -2.00 6.48
C ASN A 20 11.23 -1.68 7.97
N GLY A 21 11.32 -0.40 8.35
CA GLY A 21 11.21 0.07 9.73
C GLY A 21 12.46 -0.19 10.58
N GLN A 22 13.57 -0.64 9.99
CA GLN A 22 14.84 -0.85 10.67
C GLN A 22 15.91 0.06 10.05
N ASP A 23 16.70 0.71 10.90
CA ASP A 23 17.87 1.46 10.44
C ASP A 23 19.01 0.49 10.07
N ASN A 24 18.97 -0.07 8.86
CA ASN A 24 20.04 -0.89 8.32
C ASN A 24 21.26 -0.04 7.90
N CYS A 25 21.00 1.22 7.56
CA CYS A 25 21.96 2.19 7.07
C CYS A 25 22.88 2.74 8.19
N LYS A 26 22.41 2.76 9.44
CA LYS A 26 22.96 3.47 10.63
C LYS A 26 22.95 5.00 10.53
N ASP A 27 22.32 5.51 9.48
CA ASP A 27 22.08 6.93 9.25
C ASP A 27 20.63 7.19 8.84
N ASN A 28 19.77 6.16 8.97
CA ASN A 28 18.34 6.14 8.65
C ASN A 28 17.97 6.54 7.22
N SER A 29 18.93 6.75 6.32
CA SER A 29 18.64 7.14 4.92
C SER A 29 17.90 6.09 4.11
N ASP A 30 17.91 4.82 4.55
CA ASP A 30 17.10 3.73 4.04
C ASP A 30 15.60 3.84 4.41
N GLU A 31 15.29 4.62 5.45
CA GLU A 31 13.94 4.85 5.97
C GLU A 31 13.45 6.29 5.70
N GLU A 32 14.35 7.26 5.47
CA GLU A 32 13.98 8.68 5.26
C GLU A 32 13.24 8.97 3.95
N LEU A 33 13.50 8.19 2.89
CA LEU A 33 12.82 8.34 1.59
C LEU A 33 11.64 7.38 1.41
N CYS A 34 11.14 6.84 2.53
CA CYS A 34 9.89 6.12 2.49
C CYS A 34 8.76 7.14 2.32
N LEU A 35 8.30 7.32 1.07
CA LEU A 35 7.03 7.98 0.81
C LEU A 35 5.99 7.25 1.63
N THR A 36 5.61 7.83 2.77
CA THR A 36 4.75 7.25 3.79
C THR A 36 3.52 6.66 3.15
N THR A 37 3.59 5.36 2.89
CA THR A 37 2.42 4.51 3.04
C THR A 37 2.72 3.78 4.33
N ALA A 38 1.97 4.16 5.36
CA ALA A 38 2.10 3.60 6.69
C ALA A 38 1.78 2.10 6.62
N GLU A 39 2.78 1.27 6.39
CA GLU A 39 2.66 -0.19 6.41
C GLU A 39 3.63 -0.77 7.44
N ALA A 40 3.28 -0.52 8.69
CA ALA A 40 3.48 -1.47 9.78
C ALA A 40 2.83 -2.83 9.41
N PRO A 41 3.25 -3.97 10.00
CA PRO A 41 2.91 -5.32 9.53
C PRO A 41 1.38 -5.55 9.52
N GLY A 42 0.82 -5.64 8.32
CA GLY A 42 -0.60 -5.84 8.07
C GLY A 42 -1.01 -5.58 6.61
N GLN A 43 -0.11 -5.79 5.64
CA GLN A 43 -0.37 -5.51 4.23
C GLN A 43 -1.36 -6.52 3.63
N ASP A 44 -2.64 -6.24 3.76
CA ASP A 44 -3.66 -6.73 2.82
C ASP A 44 -3.46 -5.99 1.50
N PHE A 45 -2.96 -6.71 0.50
CA PHE A 45 -2.59 -6.18 -0.81
C PHE A 45 -3.85 -5.91 -1.63
N VAL A 46 -4.36 -4.68 -1.59
CA VAL A 46 -5.45 -4.26 -2.49
C VAL A 46 -4.84 -3.74 -3.80
N THR A 47 -4.82 -4.59 -4.83
CA THR A 47 -4.45 -4.19 -6.20
C THR A 47 -5.53 -3.35 -6.86
N LEU A 48 -5.15 -2.14 -7.27
CA LEU A 48 -5.38 -1.53 -8.58
C LEU A 48 -6.64 -1.98 -9.34
N ASP A 49 -7.85 -1.54 -8.91
CA ASP A 49 -9.01 -1.10 -9.73
C ASP A 49 -10.32 -1.04 -8.91
N TYR A 50 -10.47 -0.12 -7.95
CA TYR A 50 -11.80 0.17 -7.36
C TYR A 50 -11.92 1.57 -6.77
N HIS A 51 -11.71 2.58 -7.61
CA HIS A 51 -12.11 3.94 -7.27
C HIS A 51 -13.56 4.15 -7.74
N LEU A 52 -14.56 3.81 -6.91
CA LEU A 52 -15.79 4.60 -6.66
C LEU A 52 -16.87 3.80 -5.91
N ARG A 53 -17.12 4.22 -4.65
CA ARG A 53 -18.42 4.24 -3.95
C ARG A 53 -19.03 2.89 -3.51
N TYR A 54 -18.64 2.45 -2.32
CA TYR A 54 -19.45 1.57 -1.47
C TYR A 54 -20.33 2.44 -0.54
N TYR A 55 -21.64 2.54 -0.80
CA TYR A 55 -22.64 3.22 0.05
C TYR A 55 -23.30 2.20 1.00
N PRO A 56 -23.11 2.28 2.34
CA PRO A 56 -23.53 1.23 3.27
C PRO A 56 -25.00 1.35 3.69
N SER A 57 -25.96 1.46 2.76
CA SER A 57 -27.39 1.55 3.14
C SER A 57 -28.40 0.94 2.18
N ILE A 58 -28.00 0.27 1.10
CA ILE A 58 -28.97 -0.23 0.14
C ILE A 58 -28.53 -1.59 -0.42
N THR A 59 -29.35 -2.61 -0.21
CA THR A 59 -29.25 -3.93 -0.87
C THR A 59 -29.70 -3.81 -2.32
N TYR A 60 -28.94 -3.08 -3.15
CA TYR A 60 -29.18 -3.04 -4.58
C TYR A 60 -28.22 -3.95 -5.33
N ALA A 61 -28.68 -4.51 -6.44
CA ALA A 61 -27.85 -5.27 -7.37
C ALA A 61 -27.59 -4.44 -8.65
N VAL A 62 -26.36 -4.49 -9.17
CA VAL A 62 -25.98 -3.83 -10.42
C VAL A 62 -25.86 -4.89 -11.51
N ILE A 63 -26.66 -4.79 -12.57
CA ILE A 63 -26.60 -5.67 -13.75
C ILE A 63 -26.42 -4.78 -14.97
N GLY A 64 -25.20 -4.76 -15.51
CA GLY A 64 -24.82 -3.81 -16.57
C GLY A 64 -24.85 -2.36 -16.04
N SER A 65 -25.62 -1.48 -16.69
CA SER A 65 -25.80 -0.08 -16.28
C SER A 65 -27.04 0.19 -15.41
N ALA A 66 -27.80 -0.85 -15.06
CA ALA A 66 -29.01 -0.73 -14.26
C ALA A 66 -28.73 -0.95 -12.76
N VAL A 67 -29.39 -0.16 -11.91
CA VAL A 67 -29.32 -0.24 -10.44
C VAL A 67 -30.69 -0.70 -9.92
N ILE A 68 -30.77 -1.91 -9.38
CA ILE A 68 -32.03 -2.52 -8.91
C ILE A 68 -32.08 -2.47 -7.39
N PHE A 69 -32.96 -1.65 -6.82
CA PHE A 69 -33.15 -1.52 -5.39
C PHE A 69 -34.06 -2.64 -4.88
N ILE A 70 -33.54 -3.58 -4.08
CA ILE A 70 -34.39 -4.60 -3.44
C ILE A 70 -34.99 -3.98 -2.18
N LEU A 71 -36.27 -3.63 -2.24
CA LEU A 71 -37.04 -3.23 -1.07
C LEU A 71 -37.33 -4.48 -0.24
N VAL A 72 -36.70 -4.58 0.93
CA VAL A 72 -37.09 -5.59 1.93
C VAL A 72 -38.36 -5.06 2.59
N VAL A 73 -39.50 -5.69 2.30
CA VAL A 73 -40.81 -5.38 2.89
C VAL A 73 -40.83 -5.63 4.39
#